data_AF-A0A428SPP2-F1
#
_entry.id   AF-A0A428SPP2-F1
#
_cell.length_a   1.000
_cell.length_b   1.000
_cell.length_c   1.000
_cell.angle_alpha   90.00
_cell.angle_beta   90.00
_cell.angle_gamma   90.00
#
_symmetry.space_group_name_H-M   'P 1'
#
loop_
_entity.id
_entity.type
_entity.pdbx_description
1 polymer ?
#
loop_
_entity_poly.entity_id
_entity_poly.type
_entity_poly.pdbx_seq_one_letter_code
_entity_poly.pdbx_strand_id
1 'polypeptide(L)'
;MKVLGEAESYLDCSWHVNDDAIKLYHSNSNIKNKPRGISGITIKGLNVIHIRWFNGETGVPSAIIGASPNYQSQKFVDTSRTISGEISDITCEGHCPALLRIAPLQNYDLSVNNVKYDALLKDENVQLGQSLIGMKIGDQEDAYIPGQAEFNRIGRLLVRRLTCGSGK
;
A
#
# COMPACT_ATOMS: atom_id res chain seq x y z
N MET A 1 -8.14 11.56 12.17
CA MET A 1 -7.86 11.25 10.76
C MET A 1 -7.37 12.53 10.10
N LYS A 2 -6.16 12.56 9.52
CA LYS A 2 -5.63 13.75 8.82
C LYS A 2 -5.32 13.38 7.37
N VAL A 3 -5.81 14.20 6.43
CA VAL A 3 -5.55 14.05 5.00
C VAL A 3 -4.33 14.89 4.67
N LEU A 4 -3.31 14.30 4.05
CA LEU A 4 -2.09 15.02 3.67
C LEU A 4 -2.39 15.96 2.50
N GLY A 5 -2.30 17.27 2.71
CA GLY A 5 -2.37 18.32 1.70
C GLY A 5 -1.07 19.11 1.63
N GLU A 6 -0.82 19.78 0.50
CA GLU A 6 0.36 20.58 0.08
C GLU A 6 1.53 20.72 1.09
N ALA A 7 2.71 20.21 0.71
CA ALA A 7 4.02 20.43 1.36
C ALA A 7 4.07 20.33 2.90
N GLU A 8 3.14 19.59 3.51
CA GLU A 8 3.20 19.33 4.94
C GLU A 8 4.19 18.20 5.23
N SER A 9 5.28 18.55 5.92
CA SER A 9 6.15 17.57 6.56
C SER A 9 5.57 17.22 7.92
N TYR A 10 5.38 15.93 8.15
CA TYR A 10 4.95 15.39 9.43
C TYR A 10 6.14 14.66 10.05
N LEU A 11 6.57 15.14 11.20
CA LEU A 11 7.64 14.56 12.00
C LEU A 11 7.07 14.22 13.38
N ASP A 12 7.56 13.13 13.98
CA ASP A 12 7.26 12.73 15.36
C ASP A 12 5.76 12.60 15.69
N CYS A 13 5.03 11.90 14.83
CA CYS A 13 3.61 11.62 15.03
C CYS A 13 3.38 10.22 15.62
N SER A 14 2.35 10.09 16.47
CA SER A 14 1.83 8.81 16.95
C SER A 14 0.33 8.74 16.70
N TRP A 15 -0.12 7.67 16.04
CA TRP A 15 -1.52 7.49 15.67
C TRP A 15 -2.01 6.10 16.06
N HIS A 16 -3.12 6.05 16.80
CA HIS A 16 -3.92 4.85 16.96
C HIS A 16 -5.10 4.93 16.00
N VAL A 17 -5.21 3.96 15.09
CA VAL A 17 -6.15 4.00 13.97
C VAL A 17 -6.86 2.66 13.79
N ASN A 18 -8.02 2.71 13.13
CA ASN A 18 -8.81 1.54 12.74
C ASN A 18 -9.32 1.65 11.28
N ASP A 19 -8.64 2.47 10.49
CA ASP A 19 -8.86 2.74 9.07
C ASP A 19 -7.47 3.09 8.48
N ASP A 20 -7.42 3.54 7.23
CA ASP A 20 -6.20 4.04 6.59
C ASP A 20 -5.45 5.05 7.49
N ALA A 21 -4.21 4.71 7.87
CA ALA A 21 -3.37 5.54 8.74
C ALA A 21 -2.82 6.78 8.03
N ILE A 22 -2.12 6.55 6.90
CA ILE A 22 -1.43 7.57 6.11
C ILE A 22 -2.00 7.55 4.69
N LYS A 23 -2.75 8.60 4.33
CA LYS A 23 -3.44 8.70 3.03
C LYS A 23 -2.60 9.48 2.02
N LEU A 24 -1.85 8.76 1.19
CA LEU A 24 -1.03 9.32 0.10
C LEU A 24 -1.87 9.65 -1.13
N TYR A 25 -2.63 10.74 -1.07
CA TYR A 25 -3.63 11.08 -2.10
C TYR A 25 -3.26 12.27 -2.98
N HIS A 26 -2.26 13.04 -2.59
CA HIS A 26 -1.96 14.34 -3.17
C HIS A 26 -0.47 14.49 -3.43
N SER A 27 -0.13 15.05 -4.58
CA SER A 27 1.11 15.80 -4.80
C SER A 27 0.84 17.27 -4.48
N ASN A 28 1.80 18.18 -4.72
CA ASN A 28 1.63 19.62 -4.53
C ASN A 28 0.51 20.28 -5.38
N SER A 29 -0.28 19.50 -6.13
CA SER A 29 -1.44 19.98 -6.88
C SER A 29 -2.73 19.34 -6.37
N ASN A 30 -3.70 20.17 -6.00
CA ASN A 30 -5.00 19.82 -5.39
C ASN A 30 -6.03 19.15 -6.34
N ILE A 31 -5.61 18.23 -7.21
CA ILE A 31 -6.52 17.54 -8.14
C ILE A 31 -7.13 16.30 -7.48
N LYS A 32 -8.44 16.35 -7.19
CA LYS A 32 -9.23 15.29 -6.54
C LYS A 32 -9.72 14.19 -7.50
N ASN A 33 -8.95 13.82 -8.52
CA ASN A 33 -9.36 12.77 -9.46
C ASN A 33 -8.74 11.42 -9.07
N LYS A 34 -9.55 10.35 -9.13
CA LYS A 34 -9.13 8.95 -9.12
C LYS A 34 -9.26 8.44 -10.57
N PRO A 35 -8.31 7.67 -11.13
CA PRO A 35 -6.97 7.31 -10.64
C PRO A 35 -6.03 8.51 -10.39
N ARG A 36 -4.94 8.30 -9.64
CA ARG A 36 -4.11 9.39 -9.11
C ARG A 36 -2.77 9.51 -9.81
N GLY A 37 -2.31 10.75 -10.04
CA GLY A 37 -0.94 11.04 -10.47
C GLY A 37 -0.21 11.78 -9.34
N ILE A 38 0.67 11.09 -8.61
CA ILE A 38 1.34 11.63 -7.43
C ILE A 38 2.83 11.43 -7.61
N SER A 39 3.63 12.45 -7.30
CA SER A 39 5.09 12.37 -7.37
C SER A 39 5.71 13.01 -6.14
N GLY A 40 6.96 12.63 -5.86
CA GLY A 40 7.73 13.19 -4.75
C GLY A 40 7.32 12.68 -3.37
N ILE A 41 6.71 11.50 -3.29
CA ILE A 41 6.41 10.86 -1.99
C ILE A 41 7.73 10.55 -1.28
N THR A 42 7.83 10.92 -0.01
CA THR A 42 8.91 10.48 0.88
C THR A 42 8.31 10.10 2.23
N ILE A 43 8.44 8.82 2.60
CA ILE A 43 8.17 8.33 3.95
C ILE A 43 9.46 7.72 4.48
N LYS A 44 9.85 8.09 5.69
CA LYS A 44 11.04 7.54 6.36
C LYS A 44 10.74 7.31 7.83
N GLY A 45 11.17 6.17 8.37
CA GLY A 45 11.08 5.86 9.80
C GLY A 45 9.66 5.53 10.25
N LEU A 46 8.96 4.66 9.50
CA LEU A 46 7.62 4.21 9.85
C LEU A 46 7.69 3.00 10.79
N ASN A 47 7.25 3.17 12.03
CA ASN A 47 7.18 2.09 13.02
C ASN A 47 5.74 1.64 13.23
N VAL A 48 5.42 0.42 12.80
CA VAL A 48 4.12 -0.23 13.03
C VAL A 48 4.25 -1.17 14.22
N ILE A 49 3.90 -0.67 15.40
CA ILE A 49 4.12 -1.40 16.65
C ILE A 49 3.06 -2.47 16.94
N HIS A 50 1.84 -2.29 16.41
CA HIS A 50 0.74 -3.24 16.61
C HIS A 50 -0.23 -3.25 15.43
N ILE A 51 -0.71 -4.45 15.12
CA ILE A 51 -1.83 -4.68 14.20
C ILE A 51 -2.77 -5.72 14.80
N ARG A 52 -4.02 -5.74 14.32
CA ARG A 52 -5.04 -6.70 14.76
C ARG A 52 -5.94 -7.16 13.61
N TRP A 53 -5.43 -7.25 12.38
CA TRP A 53 -6.22 -7.76 11.28
C TRP A 53 -6.53 -9.25 11.49
N PHE A 54 -7.80 -9.59 11.35
CA PHE A 54 -8.30 -10.97 11.48
C PHE A 54 -8.63 -11.60 10.12
N ASN A 55 -8.79 -10.77 9.08
CA ASN A 55 -9.20 -11.19 7.74
C ASN A 55 -8.22 -10.66 6.68
N GLY A 56 -7.96 -11.49 5.68
CA GLY A 56 -7.10 -11.17 4.55
C GLY A 56 -7.89 -10.43 3.50
N GLU A 57 -8.06 -9.13 3.68
CA GLU A 57 -8.90 -8.33 2.80
C GLU A 57 -8.10 -7.59 1.74
N THR A 58 -8.78 -7.37 0.61
CA THR A 58 -8.22 -6.68 -0.55
C THR A 58 -9.04 -5.49 -1.02
N GLY A 59 -10.34 -5.47 -0.76
CA GLY A 59 -11.18 -4.26 -0.86
C GLY A 59 -10.78 -3.19 0.15
N VAL A 60 -10.37 -3.63 1.35
CA VAL A 60 -9.70 -2.83 2.38
C VAL A 60 -8.36 -3.50 2.68
N PRO A 61 -7.27 -3.13 1.98
CA PRO A 61 -6.02 -3.88 2.01
C PRO A 61 -5.47 -4.08 3.43
N SER A 62 -5.45 -5.34 3.89
CA SER A 62 -4.79 -5.72 5.14
C SER A 62 -3.28 -5.86 4.91
N ALA A 63 -2.59 -4.73 4.72
CA ALA A 63 -1.16 -4.66 4.41
C ALA A 63 -0.54 -3.35 4.94
N ILE A 64 0.79 -3.31 5.05
CA ILE A 64 1.50 -2.07 5.40
C ILE A 64 1.36 -1.01 4.30
N ILE A 65 1.47 -1.41 3.04
CA ILE A 65 1.26 -0.54 1.87
C ILE A 65 0.08 -1.12 1.07
N GLY A 66 -1.03 -0.40 1.13
CA GLY A 66 -2.29 -0.77 0.48
C GLY A 66 -2.66 0.16 -0.65
N ALA A 67 -3.24 -0.39 -1.71
CA ALA A 67 -4.04 0.36 -2.67
C ALA A 67 -5.34 -0.40 -2.95
N SER A 68 -6.45 0.10 -2.41
CA SER A 68 -7.77 -0.47 -2.60
C SER A 68 -8.22 -0.37 -4.07
N PRO A 69 -9.12 -1.26 -4.52
CA PRO A 69 -9.77 -1.12 -5.82
C PRO A 69 -10.62 0.17 -5.88
N ASN A 70 -11.11 0.49 -7.08
CA ASN A 70 -11.95 1.66 -7.27
C ASN A 70 -13.31 1.47 -6.57
N TYR A 71 -13.62 2.35 -5.61
CA TYR A 71 -14.88 2.38 -4.87
C TYR A 71 -16.09 2.88 -5.68
N GLN A 72 -15.88 3.40 -6.88
CA GLN A 72 -16.96 3.92 -7.74
C GLN A 72 -17.62 2.81 -8.56
N SER A 73 -18.90 3.00 -8.89
CA SER A 73 -19.65 2.09 -9.76
C SER A 73 -19.03 1.96 -11.15
N GLN A 74 -18.53 3.07 -11.70
CA GLN A 74 -17.75 3.06 -12.94
C GLN A 74 -16.27 2.83 -12.62
N LYS A 75 -15.82 1.60 -12.84
CA LYS A 75 -14.43 1.21 -12.65
C LYS A 75 -13.64 1.47 -13.93
N PHE A 76 -12.56 2.24 -13.82
CA PHE A 76 -11.60 2.44 -14.90
C PHE A 76 -10.19 2.55 -14.35
N VAL A 77 -9.22 2.25 -15.22
CA VAL A 77 -7.79 2.44 -15.01
C VAL A 77 -7.30 3.62 -15.85
N ASP A 78 -6.23 4.29 -15.41
CA ASP A 78 -5.62 5.39 -16.15
C ASP A 78 -4.10 5.16 -16.23
N THR A 79 -3.65 4.65 -17.38
CA THR A 79 -2.25 4.35 -17.67
C THR A 79 -1.43 5.60 -17.98
N SER A 80 -2.04 6.79 -18.08
CA SER A 80 -1.29 8.05 -18.22
C SER A 80 -0.77 8.57 -16.88
N ARG A 81 -1.28 8.05 -15.76
CA ARG A 81 -0.93 8.47 -14.41
C ARG A 81 0.08 7.54 -13.76
N THR A 82 0.87 8.10 -12.85
CA THR A 82 1.89 7.37 -12.08
C THR A 82 1.89 7.86 -10.64
N ILE A 83 2.01 6.94 -9.68
CA ILE A 83 2.38 7.23 -8.28
C ILE A 83 3.88 6.97 -8.12
N SER A 84 4.66 7.96 -7.68
CA SER A 84 6.12 7.85 -7.56
C SER A 84 6.72 8.46 -6.29
N GLY A 85 7.83 7.85 -5.84
CA GLY A 85 8.57 8.27 -4.64
C GLY A 85 9.30 7.14 -3.91
N GLU A 86 9.63 7.39 -2.65
CA GLU A 86 10.38 6.49 -1.78
C GLU A 86 9.69 6.31 -0.41
N ILE A 87 9.67 5.06 0.05
CA ILE A 87 9.25 4.66 1.39
C ILE A 87 10.41 3.87 1.99
N SER A 88 10.93 4.29 3.14
CA SER A 88 12.15 3.72 3.72
C SER A 88 12.06 3.54 5.23
N ASP A 89 12.89 2.63 5.76
CA ASP A 89 13.05 2.39 7.19
C ASP A 89 11.71 2.04 7.86
N ILE A 90 11.04 1.01 7.33
CA ILE A 90 9.80 0.48 7.91
C ILE A 90 10.16 -0.59 8.93
N THR A 91 9.65 -0.46 10.15
CA THR A 91 9.61 -1.55 11.11
C THR A 91 8.19 -2.00 11.37
N CYS A 92 8.00 -3.31 11.53
CA CYS A 92 6.77 -3.87 12.02
C CYS A 92 7.08 -4.88 13.13
N GLU A 93 6.46 -4.66 14.29
CA GLU A 93 6.69 -5.45 15.50
C GLU A 93 5.66 -6.57 15.65
N GLY A 94 6.08 -7.68 16.25
CA GLY A 94 5.25 -8.86 16.44
C GLY A 94 4.89 -9.59 15.13
N HIS A 95 3.64 -10.04 15.03
CA HIS A 95 3.15 -10.75 13.84
C HIS A 95 2.58 -9.77 12.82
N CYS A 96 3.33 -9.57 11.73
CA CYS A 96 3.09 -8.53 10.75
C CYS A 96 2.23 -8.99 9.56
N PRO A 97 1.48 -8.09 8.93
CA PRO A 97 0.67 -8.40 7.76
C PRO A 97 1.54 -8.47 6.51
N ALA A 98 0.92 -8.67 5.36
CA ALA A 98 1.55 -8.46 4.06
C ALA A 98 2.21 -7.08 3.95
N LEU A 99 3.32 -7.00 3.21
CA LEU A 99 3.93 -5.72 2.87
C LEU A 99 3.10 -4.95 1.85
N LEU A 100 2.62 -5.64 0.80
CA LEU A 100 1.96 -5.02 -0.34
C LEU A 100 0.62 -5.69 -0.63
N ARG A 101 -0.45 -4.91 -0.73
CA ARG A 101 -1.73 -5.33 -1.32
C ARG A 101 -2.26 -4.21 -2.21
N ILE A 102 -1.95 -4.27 -3.50
CA ILE A 102 -2.11 -3.14 -4.43
C ILE A 102 -2.97 -3.54 -5.64
N ALA A 103 -4.21 -3.06 -5.68
CA ALA A 103 -5.05 -3.07 -6.87
C ALA A 103 -4.66 -1.86 -7.74
N PRO A 104 -3.92 -2.04 -8.85
CA PRO A 104 -3.40 -0.93 -9.62
C PRO A 104 -4.54 -0.24 -10.38
N LEU A 105 -4.70 1.06 -10.14
CA LEU A 105 -5.60 1.94 -10.92
C LEU A 105 -4.81 2.86 -11.87
N GLN A 106 -3.49 2.93 -11.67
CA GLN A 106 -2.51 3.71 -12.42
C GLN A 106 -1.13 3.02 -12.34
N ASN A 107 -0.10 3.56 -12.99
CA ASN A 107 1.28 3.05 -12.86
C ASN A 107 1.91 3.35 -11.49
N TYR A 108 2.98 2.62 -11.16
CA TYR A 108 3.77 2.82 -9.94
C TYR A 108 5.28 2.87 -10.25
N ASP A 109 5.95 3.87 -9.70
CA ASP A 109 7.41 4.03 -9.64
C ASP A 109 7.82 4.33 -8.20
N LEU A 110 7.68 3.31 -7.34
CA LEU A 110 7.87 3.40 -5.88
C LEU A 110 9.02 2.51 -5.41
N SER A 111 9.99 3.10 -4.72
CA SER A 111 11.00 2.33 -4.01
C SER A 111 10.60 2.11 -2.55
N VAL A 112 10.72 0.87 -2.09
CA VAL A 112 10.46 0.47 -0.69
C VAL A 112 11.75 -0.14 -0.15
N ASN A 113 12.40 0.56 0.77
CA ASN A 113 13.76 0.23 1.22
C ASN A 113 13.80 -0.04 2.73
N ASN A 114 14.64 -0.99 3.14
CA ASN A 114 14.94 -1.28 4.55
C ASN A 114 13.67 -1.58 5.36
N VAL A 115 13.04 -2.71 5.05
CA VAL A 115 11.85 -3.19 5.76
C VAL A 115 12.25 -4.29 6.72
N LYS A 116 11.88 -4.15 8.00
CA LYS A 116 12.17 -5.12 9.04
C LYS A 116 10.88 -5.57 9.72
N TYR A 117 10.58 -6.86 9.62
CA TYR A 117 9.49 -7.51 10.32
C TYR A 117 10.04 -8.42 11.39
N ASP A 118 9.43 -8.42 12.59
CA ASP A 118 9.75 -9.40 13.63
C ASP A 118 9.31 -10.82 13.22
N ALA A 119 8.08 -10.94 12.73
CA ALA A 119 7.54 -12.16 12.15
C ALA A 119 6.46 -11.82 11.10
N LEU A 120 6.27 -12.67 10.10
CA LEU A 120 5.15 -12.57 9.18
C LEU A 120 3.96 -13.40 9.71
N LEU A 121 2.74 -12.89 9.61
CA LEU A 121 1.52 -13.64 9.86
C LEU A 121 1.42 -14.82 8.88
N LYS A 122 1.64 -16.02 9.39
CA LYS A 122 1.45 -17.28 8.69
C LYS A 122 0.07 -17.82 9.05
N ASP A 123 -0.94 -17.35 8.36
CA ASP A 123 -2.27 -17.97 8.40
C ASP A 123 -2.58 -18.52 7.01
N GLU A 124 -2.63 -19.84 6.88
CA GLU A 124 -2.87 -20.53 5.61
C GLU A 124 -4.32 -20.35 5.12
N ASN A 125 -5.26 -20.05 6.02
CA ASN A 125 -6.67 -19.83 5.68
C ASN A 125 -6.94 -18.38 5.31
N VAL A 126 -6.26 -17.44 5.98
CA VAL A 126 -6.53 -16.01 5.88
C VAL A 126 -5.51 -15.29 4.97
N GLN A 127 -4.36 -15.90 4.69
CA GLN A 127 -3.30 -15.38 3.81
C GLN A 127 -2.80 -13.98 4.21
N LEU A 128 -2.89 -13.60 5.48
CA LEU A 128 -2.59 -12.23 5.98
C LEU A 128 -1.18 -11.78 5.64
N GLY A 129 -0.18 -12.66 5.70
CA GLY A 129 1.20 -12.37 5.34
C GLY A 129 1.46 -12.29 3.83
N GLN A 130 0.54 -12.71 2.99
CA GLN A 130 0.75 -12.79 1.55
C GLN A 130 0.58 -11.42 0.89
N SER A 131 1.66 -10.96 0.24
CA SER A 131 1.61 -9.75 -0.59
C SER A 131 1.02 -10.05 -1.96
N LEU A 132 0.12 -9.19 -2.43
CA LEU A 132 -0.66 -9.36 -3.65
C LEU A 132 -0.64 -8.07 -4.48
N ILE A 133 -0.44 -8.18 -5.78
CA ILE A 133 -0.45 -7.04 -6.71
C ILE A 133 -1.23 -7.44 -7.95
N GLY A 134 -2.09 -6.54 -8.42
CA GLY A 134 -2.84 -6.75 -9.66
C GLY A 134 -3.95 -7.80 -9.52
N MET A 135 -4.10 -8.62 -10.56
CA MET A 135 -5.23 -9.56 -10.72
C MET A 135 -5.29 -10.66 -9.66
N LYS A 136 -4.23 -10.85 -8.84
CA LYS A 136 -4.18 -11.88 -7.78
C LYS A 136 -4.76 -11.42 -6.44
N ILE A 137 -5.48 -10.31 -6.42
CA ILE A 137 -6.05 -9.67 -5.23
C ILE A 137 -7.41 -10.31 -4.82
N GLY A 138 -7.64 -11.55 -5.23
CA GLY A 138 -8.73 -12.43 -4.79
C GLY A 138 -9.74 -12.73 -5.89
N ASP A 139 -10.45 -13.86 -5.74
CA ASP A 139 -11.50 -14.33 -6.67
C ASP A 139 -12.82 -13.56 -6.55
N GLN A 140 -12.87 -12.54 -5.69
CA GLN A 140 -13.98 -11.60 -5.65
C GLN A 140 -13.88 -10.69 -6.88
N GLU A 141 -14.78 -10.92 -7.84
CA GLU A 141 -14.90 -10.24 -9.15
C GLU A 141 -14.86 -8.70 -9.10
N ASP A 142 -15.01 -8.11 -7.91
CA ASP A 142 -14.97 -6.68 -7.69
C ASP A 142 -13.58 -6.03 -7.61
N ALA A 143 -12.52 -6.81 -7.36
CA ALA A 143 -11.15 -6.28 -7.28
C ALA A 143 -10.49 -6.10 -8.66
N TYR A 144 -10.95 -6.85 -9.67
CA TYR A 144 -10.45 -6.76 -11.03
C TYR A 144 -11.11 -5.60 -11.77
N ILE A 145 -10.29 -4.81 -12.48
CA ILE A 145 -10.76 -3.74 -13.36
C ILE A 145 -10.20 -4.00 -14.76
N PRO A 146 -11.07 -4.14 -15.79
CA PRO A 146 -10.61 -4.27 -17.17
C PRO A 146 -9.61 -3.17 -17.54
N GLY A 147 -8.52 -3.57 -18.21
CA GLY A 147 -7.38 -2.69 -18.53
C GLY A 147 -6.23 -2.76 -17.53
N GLN A 148 -6.38 -3.42 -16.38
CA GLN A 148 -5.26 -3.68 -15.46
C GLN A 148 -4.13 -4.51 -16.10
N ALA A 149 -4.45 -5.35 -17.09
CA ALA A 149 -3.46 -6.10 -17.85
C ALA A 149 -2.56 -5.19 -18.72
N GLU A 150 -3.02 -3.98 -19.05
CA GLU A 150 -2.31 -3.01 -19.89
C GLU A 150 -1.24 -2.22 -19.12
N PHE A 151 -1.12 -2.43 -17.80
CA PHE A 151 -0.04 -1.85 -17.00
C PHE A 151 1.30 -2.51 -17.34
N ASN A 152 1.86 -2.13 -18.50
CA ASN A 152 3.20 -2.50 -18.97
C ASN A 152 4.33 -1.97 -18.06
N ARG A 153 3.99 -1.11 -17.09
CA ARG A 153 4.89 -0.44 -16.15
C ARG A 153 4.36 -0.44 -14.71
N ILE A 154 4.02 -1.61 -14.17
CA ILE A 154 4.35 -1.89 -12.75
C ILE A 154 5.89 -2.05 -12.66
N GLY A 155 6.64 -1.07 -13.17
CA GLY A 155 7.99 -1.27 -13.67
C GLY A 155 9.06 -1.14 -12.60
N ARG A 156 8.74 -0.52 -11.46
CA ARG A 156 9.71 -0.27 -10.38
C ARG A 156 9.07 -0.22 -9.01
N LEU A 157 8.15 -1.14 -8.69
CA LEU A 157 7.89 -1.43 -7.28
C LEU A 157 9.07 -2.25 -6.75
N LEU A 158 10.10 -1.56 -6.29
CA LEU A 158 11.36 -2.16 -5.89
C LEU A 158 11.40 -2.30 -4.37
N VAL A 159 11.27 -3.53 -3.88
CA VAL A 159 11.51 -3.83 -2.47
C VAL A 159 12.97 -4.22 -2.28
N ARG A 160 13.72 -3.47 -1.48
CA ARG A 160 15.14 -3.75 -1.17
C ARG A 160 15.34 -3.91 0.32
N ARG A 161 16.14 -4.93 0.69
CA ARG A 161 16.49 -5.23 2.10
C ARG A 161 15.24 -5.45 2.96
N LEU A 162 14.38 -6.36 2.52
CA LEU A 162 13.32 -6.91 3.35
C LEU A 162 13.93 -8.00 4.24
N THR A 163 13.76 -7.86 5.54
CA THR A 163 14.15 -8.86 6.54
C THR A 163 12.90 -9.28 7.32
N CYS A 164 12.76 -10.58 7.53
CA CYS A 164 11.71 -11.15 8.36
C CYS A 164 12.39 -12.06 9.38
N GLY A 165 12.20 -11.75 10.67
CA GLY A 165 12.61 -12.64 11.75
C GLY A 165 11.77 -13.92 11.78
N SER A 166 12.23 -14.90 12.56
CA SER A 166 11.59 -16.20 12.68
C SER A 166 10.37 -16.22 13.61
N GLY A 167 10.07 -15.11 14.31
CA GLY A 167 9.30 -15.15 15.55
C GLY A 167 10.03 -15.97 16.64
N LYS A 168 9.87 -15.63 17.91
CA LYS A 168 10.21 -16.53 19.02
C LYS A 168 8.94 -17.14 19.57
#